data_AF-A0A7V9EY75-F1
#
_entry.id   AF-A0A7V9EY75-F1
#
_cell.length_a   1.000
_cell.length_b   1.000
_cell.length_c   1.000
_cell.angle_alpha   90.00
_cell.angle_beta   90.00
_cell.angle_gamma   90.00
#
_symmetry.space_group_name_H-M   'P 1'
#
loop_
_entity.id
_entity.type
_entity.pdbx_description
1 polymer ?
#
loop_
_entity_poly.entity_id
_entity_poly.type
_entity_poly.pdbx_seq_one_letter_code
_entity_poly.pdbx_strand_id
1 'polypeptide(L)' 'MNGVNVLLEGKRLLVTGVLTEASIAFAVARLAQEQGAEVVLTGFGRGLSITQRVA' A
#
# COMPACT_ATOMS: atom_id res chain seq x y z
N MET A 1 15.54 23.79 -10.53
CA MET A 1 15.19 22.36 -10.60
C MET A 1 13.85 22.19 -9.91
N ASN A 2 12.75 22.17 -10.66
CA ASN A 2 11.42 21.99 -10.08
C ASN A 2 11.23 20.50 -9.84
N GLY A 3 11.60 20.04 -8.64
CA GLY A 3 11.57 18.64 -8.26
C GLY A 3 10.15 18.09 -8.34
N VAL A 4 9.98 16.99 -9.07
CA VAL A 4 8.78 16.15 -9.00
C VAL A 4 8.71 15.65 -7.57
N ASN A 5 7.93 16.34 -6.74
CA ASN A 5 7.73 15.93 -5.35
C ASN A 5 6.68 14.83 -5.37
N VAL A 6 7.12 13.60 -5.14
CA VAL A 6 6.24 12.44 -5.11
C VAL A 6 5.21 12.67 -3.99
N LEU A 7 3.91 12.52 -4.30
CA LEU A 7 2.83 13.11 -3.49
C LEU A 7 2.84 12.66 -2.02
N LEU A 8 3.29 11.43 -1.75
CA LEU A 8 3.28 10.82 -0.43
C LEU A 8 4.68 10.57 0.13
N GLU A 9 5.71 11.20 -0.44
CA GLU A 9 7.09 11.08 0.02
C GLU A 9 7.19 11.33 1.54
N GLY A 10 7.85 10.41 2.25
CA GLY A 10 8.07 10.47 3.69
C GLY A 10 6.82 10.27 4.56
N LYS A 11 5.66 9.91 3.98
CA LYS A 11 4.44 9.61 4.75
C LYS A 11 4.33 8.13 5.08
N ARG A 12 3.80 7.83 6.26
CA ARG A 12 3.52 6.47 6.73
C ARG A 12 2.02 6.23 6.81
N LEU A 13 1.50 5.29 6.04
CA LEU A 13 0.06 5.06 5.85
C LEU A 13 -0.34 3.68 6.40
N LEU A 14 -1.37 3.65 7.25
CA LEU A 14 -2.05 2.41 7.63
C LEU A 14 -3.21 2.16 6.65
N VAL A 15 -3.14 1.08 5.87
CA VAL A 15 -4.19 0.71 4.91
C VAL A 15 -4.89 -0.55 5.39
N THR A 16 -6.20 -0.45 5.60
CA THR A 16 -7.05 -1.53 6.09
C THR A 16 -7.90 -2.13 4.97
N GLY A 17 -8.33 -3.39 5.11
CA GLY A 17 -9.23 -4.02 4.14
C GLY A 17 -8.55 -4.49 2.85
N VAL A 18 -7.22 -4.68 2.87
CA VAL A 18 -6.47 -5.33 1.79
C VAL A 18 -6.71 -6.84 1.89
N LEU A 19 -7.60 -7.37 1.03
CA LEU A 19 -8.02 -8.77 1.08
C LEU A 19 -7.52 -9.56 -0.13
N THR A 20 -7.66 -9.00 -1.33
CA THR A 20 -7.27 -9.58 -2.62
C THR A 20 -6.69 -8.51 -3.53
N GLU A 21 -6.03 -8.88 -4.63
CA GLU A 21 -5.53 -7.93 -5.64
C GLU A 21 -6.66 -7.12 -6.31
N ALA A 22 -7.88 -7.66 -6.33
CA ALA A 22 -9.07 -6.97 -6.85
C ALA A 22 -9.68 -5.98 -5.84
N SER A 23 -9.21 -5.94 -4.59
CA SER A 23 -9.75 -5.03 -3.58
C SER A 23 -9.30 -3.58 -3.84
N ILE A 24 -10.19 -2.63 -3.54
CA ILE A 24 -9.86 -1.19 -3.65
C ILE A 24 -8.66 -0.84 -2.77
N ALA A 25 -8.61 -1.39 -1.55
CA ALA A 25 -7.52 -1.15 -0.61
C ALA A 25 -6.16 -1.63 -1.17
N PHE A 26 -6.13 -2.72 -1.93
CA PHE A 26 -4.91 -3.17 -2.61
C PHE A 26 -4.41 -2.15 -3.63
N ALA A 27 -5.31 -1.66 -4.50
CA ALA A 27 -4.95 -0.63 -5.49
C ALA A 27 -4.46 0.66 -4.82
N VAL A 28 -5.11 1.07 -3.72
CA VAL A 28 -4.70 2.24 -2.93
C VAL A 28 -3.32 2.03 -2.30
N ALA A 29 -3.06 0.89 -1.67
CA ALA A 29 -1.76 0.57 -1.07
C ALA A 29 -0.63 0.62 -2.10
N ARG A 30 -0.85 -0.01 -3.26
CA ARG A 30 0.11 -0.02 -4.37
C ARG A 30 0.41 1.39 -4.87
N LEU A 31 -0.62 2.16 -5.22
CA LEU A 31 -0.44 3.53 -5.71
C LEU A 31 0.23 4.41 -4.65
N ALA A 32 -0.05 4.19 -3.37
CA ALA A 32 0.58 4.94 -2.31
C ALA A 32 2.09 4.67 -2.22
N GLN A 33 2.51 3.40 -2.35
CA GLN A 33 3.93 3.03 -2.40
C GLN A 33 4.63 3.62 -3.64
N GLU A 34 3.99 3.53 -4.82
CA GLU A 34 4.49 4.19 -6.04
C GLU A 34 4.64 5.71 -5.86
N GLN A 35 3.86 6.30 -4.94
CA GLN A 35 3.92 7.70 -4.56
C GLN A 35 4.83 7.99 -3.34
N GLY A 36 5.70 7.07 -2.94
CA GLY A 36 6.73 7.31 -1.91
C GLY A 36 6.26 7.10 -0.46
N ALA A 37 5.07 6.54 -0.25
CA ALA A 37 4.59 6.21 1.09
C ALA A 37 5.21 4.92 1.63
N GLU A 38 5.54 4.90 2.93
CA GLU A 38 5.70 3.67 3.70
C GLU A 38 4.30 3.16 4.07
N VAL A 39 3.93 1.97 3.57
CA VAL A 39 2.58 1.40 3.80
C VAL A 39 2.63 0.26 4.82
N VAL A 40 1.74 0.33 5.80
CA VAL A 40 1.48 -0.71 6.81
C VAL A 40 0.09 -1.27 6.58
N LEU A 41 -0.05 -2.60 6.57
CA LEU A 41 -1.33 -3.28 6.35
C LEU A 41 -1.87 -3.89 7.64
N THR A 42 -3.18 -3.79 7.88
CA THR A 42 -3.86 -4.55 8.97
C THR A 42 -4.40 -5.88 8.47
N GLY A 43 -4.42 -6.92 9.31
CA GLY A 43 -5.08 -8.20 8.98
C GLY A 43 -4.13 -9.37 8.66
N PHE A 44 -2.85 -9.24 9.00
CA PHE A 44 -1.84 -10.30 8.98
C PHE A 44 -2.37 -11.53 9.75
N GLY A 45 -2.94 -12.52 9.06
CA GLY A 45 -3.42 -13.75 9.69
C GLY A 45 -4.62 -14.43 9.01
N ARG A 46 -5.67 -13.69 8.64
CA ARG A 46 -6.92 -14.30 8.13
C ARG A 46 -7.05 -14.31 6.60
N GLY A 47 -6.12 -13.68 5.89
CA GLY A 47 -6.01 -13.67 4.41
C GLY A 47 -4.59 -13.99 3.90
N LEU A 48 -3.80 -14.74 4.69
CA LEU A 48 -2.35 -14.89 4.54
C LEU A 48 -1.90 -15.61 3.25
N SER A 49 -2.81 -16.22 2.48
CA SER A 49 -2.49 -16.86 1.20
C SER A 49 -2.33 -15.89 0.02
N ILE A 50 -2.67 -14.61 0.16
CA ILE A 50 -2.54 -13.59 -0.90
C ILE A 50 -1.42 -12.58 -0.61
N THR A 51 -1.03 -12.39 0.65
CA THR A 51 -0.08 -11.34 1.04
C THR A 51 1.38 -11.61 0.65
N GLN A 52 1.76 -12.85 0.33
CA GLN A 52 3.16 -13.17 -0.05
C GLN A 52 3.53 -12.91 -1.52
N ARG A 53 2.60 -12.48 -2.39
CA ARG A 53 2.89 -12.27 -3.82
C ARG A 53 3.12 -10.83 -4.25
N VAL A 54 2.87 -9.85 -3.37
CA VAL A 54 2.87 -8.43 -3.77
C VAL A 54 3.67 -7.53 -2.81
N ALA A 55 4.46 -8.12 -1.91
CA ALA A 55 5.47 -7.38 -1.16
C ALA A 55 6.77 -7.32 -1.96
#